data_AF-A0AAD2CKL8-F1
#
_entry.id   AF-A0AAD2CKL8-F1
#
_cell.length_a   1.000
_cell.length_b   1.000
_cell.length_c   1.000
_cell.angle_alpha   90.00
_cell.angle_beta   90.00
_cell.angle_gamma   90.00
#
_symmetry.space_group_name_H-M   'P 1'
#
loop_
_entity.id
_entity.type
_entity.pdbx_description
1 polymer ?
#
loop_
_entity_poly.entity_id
_entity_poly.type
_entity_poly.pdbx_seq_one_letter_code
_entity_poly.pdbx_strand_id
1 'polypeptide(L)'
;MTLPATYYAVTQRICALNNHGVKSLQAGGTARAEEYFGEAIVLSKELIASSAQHLDEDDFMRYTNQTKECCCSCPACQIRPSTQEEEMDAPIYLYNRTLMLPQRPCHVQTLESSCLNCAVILFNMGLMNHMMGLKNQKIPQALARAEAFYERSILLLNGVPRLAAQRNETAILIITATGNNLAQIALENGNIAVVRNRLKFLNAILRGPNETLHSVLTTVEWTGILSNVLLRNGLNAARAA
;
A
#
# COMPACT_ATOMS: atom_id res chain seq x y z
N MET A 1 -20.55 20.97 18.64
CA MET A 1 -19.31 20.60 17.93
C MET A 1 -18.66 19.41 18.63
N THR A 2 -18.84 18.20 18.10
CA THR A 2 -18.34 16.91 18.66
C THR A 2 -17.59 16.06 17.61
N LEU A 3 -17.51 16.53 16.35
CA LEU A 3 -16.89 15.83 15.22
C LEU A 3 -15.40 15.48 15.36
N PRO A 4 -14.52 16.30 15.99
CA PRO A 4 -13.08 15.98 16.01
C PRO A 4 -12.75 14.73 16.83
N ALA A 5 -13.50 14.47 17.92
CA ALA A 5 -13.27 13.32 18.78
C ALA A 5 -13.66 12.00 18.09
N THR A 6 -14.69 12.00 17.24
CA THR A 6 -15.14 10.81 16.52
C THR A 6 -14.20 10.45 15.36
N TYR A 7 -13.73 11.43 14.58
CA TYR A 7 -12.76 11.19 13.50
C TYR A 7 -11.46 10.58 14.01
N TYR A 8 -10.95 11.11 15.12
CA TYR A 8 -9.74 10.61 15.76
C TYR A 8 -9.90 9.16 16.22
N ALA A 9 -10.98 8.85 16.94
CA ALA A 9 -11.27 7.50 17.43
C ALA A 9 -11.44 6.48 16.29
N VAL A 10 -12.14 6.87 15.22
CA VAL A 10 -12.31 6.02 14.02
C VAL A 10 -10.95 5.77 13.35
N THR A 11 -10.11 6.79 13.20
CA THR A 11 -8.76 6.64 12.63
C THR A 11 -7.89 5.71 13.48
N GLN A 12 -7.90 5.87 14.81
CA GLN A 12 -7.19 4.95 15.71
C GLN A 12 -7.65 3.51 15.54
N ARG A 13 -8.97 3.29 15.41
CA ARG A 13 -9.54 1.95 15.17
C ARG A 13 -9.09 1.38 13.83
N ILE A 14 -9.10 2.18 12.76
CA ILE A 14 -8.60 1.77 11.43
C ILE A 14 -7.14 1.32 11.52
N CYS A 15 -6.27 2.12 12.17
CA CYS A 15 -4.86 1.78 12.35
C CYS A 15 -4.67 0.50 13.18
N ALA A 16 -5.42 0.35 14.26
CA ALA A 16 -5.38 -0.85 15.11
C ALA A 16 -5.80 -2.11 14.34
N LEU A 17 -6.92 -2.06 13.61
CA LEU A 17 -7.41 -3.17 12.79
C LEU A 17 -6.39 -3.58 11.73
N ASN A 18 -5.79 -2.63 10.99
CA ASN A 18 -4.72 -2.94 10.04
C ASN A 18 -3.58 -3.71 10.73
N ASN A 19 -3.11 -3.21 11.86
CA ASN A 19 -1.99 -3.79 12.59
C ASN A 19 -2.32 -5.17 13.18
N HIS A 20 -3.57 -5.41 13.60
CA HIS A 20 -4.05 -6.72 14.00
C HIS A 20 -4.14 -7.69 12.82
N GLY A 21 -4.54 -7.20 11.64
CA GLY A 21 -4.51 -7.97 10.39
C GLY A 21 -3.10 -8.41 10.03
N VAL A 22 -2.13 -7.50 10.07
CA VAL A 22 -0.71 -7.83 9.81
C VAL A 22 -0.19 -8.88 10.78
N LYS A 23 -0.39 -8.69 12.09
CA LYS A 23 0.05 -9.67 13.11
C LYS A 23 -0.62 -11.03 12.92
N SER A 24 -1.91 -11.05 12.56
CA SER A 24 -2.64 -12.29 12.31
C SER A 24 -2.10 -13.01 11.08
N LEU A 25 -1.78 -12.28 10.00
CA LEU A 25 -1.19 -12.84 8.79
C LEU A 25 0.19 -13.45 9.08
N GLN A 26 1.05 -12.74 9.80
CA GLN A 26 2.38 -13.22 10.21
C GLN A 26 2.30 -14.49 11.07
N ALA A 27 1.26 -14.61 11.91
CA ALA A 27 0.98 -15.81 12.68
C ALA A 27 0.32 -16.94 11.87
N GLY A 28 0.14 -16.79 10.56
CA GLY A 28 -0.52 -17.76 9.68
C GLY A 28 -2.05 -17.74 9.72
N GLY A 29 -2.65 -16.83 10.50
CA GLY A 29 -4.10 -16.67 10.65
C GLY A 29 -4.75 -15.84 9.54
N THR A 30 -4.76 -16.37 8.30
CA THR A 30 -5.27 -15.65 7.12
C THR A 30 -6.74 -15.23 7.22
N ALA A 31 -7.62 -16.09 7.75
CA ALA A 31 -9.05 -15.76 7.91
C ALA A 31 -9.26 -14.55 8.85
N ARG A 32 -8.57 -14.55 10.00
CA ARG A 32 -8.61 -13.40 10.93
C ARG A 32 -8.00 -12.14 10.33
N ALA A 33 -6.93 -12.28 9.55
CA ALA A 33 -6.34 -11.16 8.84
C ALA A 33 -7.34 -10.54 7.84
N GLU A 34 -8.05 -11.38 7.07
CA GLU A 34 -9.10 -10.95 6.14
C GLU A 34 -10.23 -10.20 6.85
N GLU A 35 -10.69 -10.70 8.00
CA GLU A 35 -11.70 -10.02 8.83
C GLU A 35 -11.22 -8.63 9.27
N TYR A 36 -10.02 -8.52 9.85
CA TYR A 36 -9.48 -7.25 10.33
C TYR A 36 -9.26 -6.24 9.20
N PHE A 37 -8.68 -6.66 8.09
CA PHE A 37 -8.49 -5.78 6.93
C PHE A 37 -9.83 -5.38 6.32
N GLY A 38 -10.79 -6.29 6.24
CA GLY A 38 -12.13 -6.02 5.75
C GLY A 38 -12.84 -4.93 6.55
N GLU A 39 -12.83 -5.04 7.88
CA GLU A 39 -13.39 -4.03 8.77
C GLU A 39 -12.68 -2.67 8.63
N ALA A 40 -11.34 -2.67 8.54
CA ALA A 40 -10.56 -1.45 8.36
C ALA A 40 -10.88 -0.74 7.03
N ILE A 41 -11.14 -1.50 5.95
CA ILE A 41 -11.55 -0.95 4.64
C ILE A 41 -12.93 -0.29 4.74
N VAL A 42 -13.89 -0.93 5.41
CA VAL A 42 -15.25 -0.38 5.59
C VAL A 42 -15.18 0.97 6.31
N LEU A 43 -14.51 1.00 7.47
CA LEU A 43 -14.35 2.23 8.25
C LEU A 43 -13.60 3.32 7.48
N SER A 44 -12.56 2.95 6.72
CA SER A 44 -11.80 3.91 5.91
C SER A 44 -12.67 4.54 4.81
N LYS A 45 -13.54 3.76 4.16
CA LYS A 45 -14.46 4.26 3.13
C LYS A 45 -15.45 5.25 3.72
N GLU A 46 -16.05 4.91 4.86
CA GLU A 46 -16.99 5.79 5.56
C GLU A 46 -16.30 7.10 5.95
N LEU A 47 -15.10 7.02 6.55
CA LEU A 47 -14.32 8.18 6.95
C LEU A 47 -13.99 9.10 5.76
N ILE A 48 -13.54 8.53 4.63
CA ILE A 48 -13.22 9.28 3.42
C ILE A 48 -14.48 9.94 2.83
N ALA A 49 -15.59 9.22 2.77
CA ALA A 49 -16.86 9.75 2.25
C ALA A 49 -17.38 10.92 3.09
N SER A 50 -17.36 10.80 4.42
CA SER A 50 -17.75 11.88 5.32
C SER A 50 -16.80 13.08 5.22
N SER A 51 -15.49 12.84 5.04
CA SER A 51 -14.51 13.91 4.85
C SER A 51 -14.75 14.70 3.56
N ALA A 52 -15.14 14.03 2.48
CA ALA A 52 -15.43 14.68 1.19
C ALA A 52 -16.71 15.52 1.21
N GLN A 53 -17.68 15.19 2.07
CA GLN A 53 -18.96 15.92 2.21
C GLN A 53 -18.85 17.19 3.05
N HIS A 54 -17.82 17.31 3.89
CA HIS A 54 -17.62 18.44 4.81
C HIS A 54 -16.59 19.47 4.31
N LEU A 55 -16.32 19.50 3.01
CA LEU A 55 -15.41 20.45 2.36
C LEU A 55 -16.03 21.84 2.18
N ASP A 56 -16.43 22.48 3.28
CA ASP A 56 -16.25 23.93 3.35
C ASP A 56 -14.77 24.11 3.74
N GLU A 57 -13.91 24.19 2.71
CA GLU A 57 -12.44 24.13 2.86
C GLU A 57 -11.92 25.12 3.91
N ASP A 58 -12.60 26.26 4.10
CA ASP A 58 -12.21 27.31 5.03
C ASP A 58 -12.32 26.90 6.51
N ASP A 59 -13.34 26.13 6.91
CA ASP A 59 -13.51 25.72 8.31
C ASP A 59 -12.56 24.57 8.69
N PHE A 60 -12.32 23.65 7.75
CA PHE A 60 -11.33 22.58 7.92
C PHE A 60 -9.90 23.12 7.93
N MET A 61 -9.59 24.08 7.05
CA MET A 61 -8.28 24.75 7.02
C MET A 61 -8.05 25.65 8.25
N ARG A 62 -9.10 26.25 8.84
CA ARG A 62 -8.98 26.96 10.12
C ARG A 62 -8.69 26.03 11.30
N TYR A 63 -9.31 24.85 11.34
CA TYR A 63 -9.05 23.85 12.37
C TYR A 63 -7.63 23.27 12.29
N THR A 64 -7.14 23.01 11.08
CA THR A 64 -5.76 22.51 10.84
C THR A 64 -4.68 23.59 11.05
N ASN A 65 -4.98 24.87 10.79
CA ASN A 65 -4.04 25.96 11.05
C ASN A 65 -3.94 26.36 12.53
N GLN A 66 -5.00 26.17 13.34
CA GLN A 66 -4.96 26.39 14.78
C GLN A 66 -4.23 25.28 15.55
N THR A 67 -4.03 24.10 14.95
CA THR A 67 -3.33 22.96 15.54
C THR A 67 -1.88 22.82 15.03
N LYS A 68 -1.26 23.94 14.63
CA LYS A 68 0.10 24.07 14.08
C LYS A 68 1.24 23.42 14.88
N GLU A 69 0.97 22.87 16.07
CA GLU A 69 1.96 22.30 16.98
C GLU A 69 2.03 20.76 17.03
N CYS A 70 1.34 20.00 16.15
CA CYS A 70 1.55 18.53 16.12
C CYS A 70 1.82 17.92 14.73
N CYS A 71 3.12 17.85 14.44
CA CYS A 71 3.90 16.64 14.12
C CYS A 71 3.83 15.98 12.72
N CYS A 72 4.05 16.76 11.67
CA CYS A 72 4.31 16.28 10.31
C CYS A 72 5.64 15.51 10.11
N SER A 73 6.28 14.99 11.16
CA SER A 73 7.52 14.18 11.04
C SER A 73 7.79 13.22 12.21
N CYS A 74 6.87 12.99 13.17
CA CYS A 74 7.22 12.13 14.30
C CYS A 74 7.39 10.68 13.86
N PRO A 75 8.39 9.98 14.42
CA PRO A 75 8.55 8.55 14.25
C PRO A 75 7.30 7.73 14.60
N ALA A 76 6.46 8.22 15.53
CA ALA A 76 5.23 7.57 15.96
C ALA A 76 4.10 7.60 14.91
N CYS A 77 4.15 8.55 13.97
CA CYS A 77 3.18 8.71 12.89
C CYS A 77 3.66 8.12 11.55
N GLN A 78 4.82 7.47 11.54
CA GLN A 78 5.35 6.85 10.33
C GLN A 78 4.72 5.47 10.10
N ILE A 79 4.28 5.26 8.86
CA ILE A 79 3.95 3.94 8.33
C ILE A 79 5.28 3.19 8.18
N ARG A 80 5.34 1.93 8.61
CA ARG A 80 6.58 1.15 8.61
C ARG A 80 6.35 -0.22 7.98
N PRO A 81 7.29 -0.74 7.18
CA PRO A 81 7.29 -2.15 6.84
C PRO A 81 7.32 -3.01 8.12
N SER A 82 6.66 -4.17 8.05
CA SER A 82 6.77 -5.17 9.10
C SER A 82 8.19 -5.77 9.12
N THR A 83 8.61 -6.28 10.28
CA THR A 83 10.00 -6.75 10.48
C THR A 83 10.24 -8.16 9.96
N GLN A 84 9.19 -8.90 9.63
CA GLN A 84 9.30 -10.24 9.09
C GLN A 84 9.04 -10.16 7.60
N GLU A 85 9.96 -10.72 6.81
CA GLU A 85 9.65 -11.07 5.43
C GLU A 85 8.79 -12.32 5.44
N GLU A 86 7.71 -12.28 4.67
CA GLU A 86 6.86 -13.40 4.46
C GLU A 86 7.58 -14.38 3.51
N GLU A 87 8.15 -15.47 4.05
CA GLU A 87 8.90 -16.45 3.27
C GLU A 87 8.11 -16.93 2.04
N MET A 88 8.71 -16.70 0.87
CA MET A 88 8.14 -17.03 -0.43
C MET A 88 9.24 -17.47 -1.39
N ASP A 89 9.20 -18.75 -1.78
CA ASP A 89 10.03 -19.29 -2.86
C ASP A 89 9.47 -18.87 -4.23
N ALA A 90 9.59 -17.59 -4.55
CA ALA A 90 9.16 -17.05 -5.84
C ALA A 90 10.34 -17.03 -6.83
N PRO A 91 10.12 -17.40 -8.11
CA PRO A 91 11.16 -17.35 -9.15
C PRO A 91 11.61 -15.92 -9.49
N ILE A 92 10.91 -14.93 -8.94
CA ILE A 92 11.01 -13.49 -9.19
C ILE A 92 10.70 -12.78 -7.87
N TYR A 93 11.27 -11.60 -7.65
CA TYR A 93 11.08 -10.87 -6.41
C TYR A 93 9.62 -10.44 -6.22
N LEU A 94 8.95 -10.99 -5.21
CA LEU A 94 7.70 -10.47 -4.71
C LEU A 94 7.99 -9.46 -3.61
N TYR A 95 7.40 -8.26 -3.67
CA TYR A 95 7.38 -7.41 -2.49
C TYR A 95 6.43 -8.06 -1.50
N ASN A 96 7.00 -8.73 -0.51
CA ASN A 96 6.26 -9.61 0.38
C ASN A 96 5.97 -9.01 1.74
N ARG A 97 6.52 -7.83 2.07
CA ARG A 97 6.36 -7.20 3.40
C ARG A 97 5.01 -6.50 3.56
N THR A 98 4.34 -6.79 4.65
CA THR A 98 3.18 -6.01 5.11
C THR A 98 3.57 -4.63 5.65
N LEU A 99 2.64 -3.67 5.62
CA LEU A 99 2.84 -2.31 6.14
C LEU A 99 2.01 -2.04 7.40
N MET A 100 2.65 -1.54 8.44
CA MET A 100 2.06 -1.17 9.72
C MET A 100 1.68 0.31 9.75
N LEU A 101 0.46 0.60 10.21
CA LEU A 101 -0.01 1.96 10.44
C LEU A 101 0.41 2.46 11.83
N PRO A 102 0.47 3.79 12.06
CA PRO A 102 0.75 4.38 13.36
C PRO A 102 -0.15 3.85 14.48
N GLN A 103 0.42 3.45 15.62
CA GLN A 103 -0.39 3.07 16.79
C GLN A 103 -1.13 4.26 17.42
N ARG A 104 -0.53 5.45 17.31
CA ARG A 104 -1.07 6.70 17.82
C ARG A 104 -1.02 7.72 16.67
N PRO A 105 -1.98 7.69 15.73
CA PRO A 105 -2.07 8.73 14.72
C PRO A 105 -2.19 10.09 15.39
N CYS A 106 -1.71 11.15 14.74
CA CYS A 106 -1.85 12.52 15.23
C CYS A 106 -3.33 12.97 15.19
N HIS A 107 -3.67 14.00 15.95
CA HIS A 107 -5.04 14.56 15.94
C HIS A 107 -5.38 15.29 14.64
N VAL A 108 -4.37 15.74 13.90
CA VAL A 108 -4.54 16.40 12.60
C VAL A 108 -4.74 15.32 11.55
N GLN A 109 -6.00 15.00 11.25
CA GLN A 109 -6.35 14.10 10.16
C GLN A 109 -6.73 14.91 8.93
N THR A 110 -6.15 14.56 7.79
CA THR A 110 -6.50 15.15 6.50
C THR A 110 -7.13 14.09 5.60
N LEU A 111 -7.77 14.52 4.52
CA LEU A 111 -8.28 13.58 3.51
C LEU A 111 -7.11 12.75 2.94
N GLU A 112 -5.95 13.37 2.74
CA GLU A 112 -4.75 12.73 2.24
C GLU A 112 -4.22 11.65 3.20
N SER A 113 -4.17 11.91 4.52
CA SER A 113 -3.75 10.89 5.50
C SER A 113 -4.73 9.72 5.53
N SER A 114 -6.03 10.00 5.42
CA SER A 114 -7.08 8.98 5.37
C SER A 114 -6.97 8.11 4.12
N CYS A 115 -6.75 8.72 2.95
CA CYS A 115 -6.51 8.01 1.70
C CYS A 115 -5.23 7.16 1.74
N LEU A 116 -4.13 7.69 2.31
CA LEU A 116 -2.89 6.95 2.46
C LEU A 116 -3.05 5.73 3.37
N ASN A 117 -3.73 5.88 4.51
CA ASN A 117 -4.03 4.76 5.41
C ASN A 117 -4.88 3.68 4.71
N CYS A 118 -5.90 4.09 3.96
CA CYS A 118 -6.73 3.18 3.19
C CYS A 118 -5.93 2.45 2.10
N ALA A 119 -5.02 3.14 1.41
CA ALA A 119 -4.14 2.54 0.41
C ALA A 119 -3.20 1.47 1.01
N VAL A 120 -2.68 1.70 2.23
CA VAL A 120 -1.93 0.69 2.99
C VAL A 120 -2.77 -0.55 3.26
N ILE A 121 -4.00 -0.38 3.72
CA ILE A 121 -4.88 -1.51 4.07
C ILE A 121 -5.23 -2.31 2.81
N LEU A 122 -5.54 -1.61 1.71
CA LEU A 122 -5.79 -2.24 0.41
C LEU A 122 -4.55 -3.00 -0.07
N PHE A 123 -3.35 -2.43 0.08
CA PHE A 123 -2.10 -3.09 -0.26
C PHE A 123 -1.90 -4.37 0.56
N ASN A 124 -2.05 -4.32 1.89
CA ASN A 124 -1.91 -5.49 2.76
C ASN A 124 -2.94 -6.59 2.44
N MET A 125 -4.18 -6.20 2.15
CA MET A 125 -5.22 -7.13 1.71
C MET A 125 -4.86 -7.78 0.36
N GLY A 126 -4.31 -6.99 -0.58
CA GLY A 126 -3.81 -7.48 -1.86
C GLY A 126 -2.67 -8.49 -1.68
N LEU A 127 -1.71 -8.17 -0.81
CA LEU A 127 -0.58 -9.03 -0.48
C LEU A 127 -1.01 -10.36 0.14
N MET A 128 -1.90 -10.33 1.13
CA MET A 128 -2.48 -11.54 1.72
C MET A 128 -3.11 -12.45 0.65
N ASN A 129 -3.96 -11.88 -0.22
CA ASN A 129 -4.61 -12.63 -1.30
C ASN A 129 -3.59 -13.18 -2.31
N HIS A 130 -2.52 -12.43 -2.60
CA HIS A 130 -1.45 -12.88 -3.48
C HIS A 130 -0.73 -14.09 -2.89
N MET A 131 -0.31 -14.00 -1.62
CA MET A 131 0.34 -15.10 -0.90
C MET A 131 -0.56 -16.35 -0.83
N MET A 132 -1.86 -16.18 -0.57
CA MET A 132 -2.82 -17.29 -0.57
C MET A 132 -2.95 -17.94 -1.95
N GLY A 133 -2.99 -17.12 -3.01
CA GLY A 133 -2.99 -17.61 -4.39
C GLY A 133 -1.76 -18.47 -4.66
N LEU A 134 -0.58 -18.03 -4.22
CA LEU A 134 0.68 -18.73 -4.45
C LEU A 134 0.82 -20.03 -3.64
N LYS A 135 0.51 -20.00 -2.34
CA LYS A 135 0.66 -21.18 -1.46
C LYS A 135 -0.31 -22.31 -1.78
N ASN A 136 -1.52 -22.00 -2.25
CA ASN A 136 -2.58 -22.99 -2.50
C ASN A 136 -2.71 -23.39 -3.97
N GLN A 137 -1.60 -23.56 -4.69
CA GLN A 137 -1.58 -23.99 -6.10
C GLN A 137 -2.35 -23.06 -7.07
N LYS A 138 -2.14 -21.75 -6.95
CA LYS A 138 -2.71 -20.72 -7.86
C LYS A 138 -4.23 -20.72 -7.89
N ILE A 139 -4.90 -20.59 -6.74
CA ILE A 139 -6.35 -20.34 -6.71
C ILE A 139 -6.62 -19.06 -7.51
N PRO A 140 -7.19 -19.11 -8.73
CA PRO A 140 -7.23 -17.96 -9.63
C PRO A 140 -8.02 -16.80 -9.04
N GLN A 141 -9.04 -17.12 -8.23
CA GLN A 141 -9.85 -16.15 -7.52
C GLN A 141 -9.04 -15.34 -6.49
N ALA A 142 -8.04 -15.93 -5.82
CA ALA A 142 -7.20 -15.21 -4.86
C ALA A 142 -6.28 -14.21 -5.58
N LEU A 143 -5.67 -14.62 -6.69
CA LEU A 143 -4.83 -13.73 -7.51
C LEU A 143 -5.65 -12.59 -8.14
N ALA A 144 -6.86 -12.86 -8.62
CA ALA A 144 -7.77 -11.83 -9.12
C ALA A 144 -8.19 -10.83 -8.03
N ARG A 145 -8.45 -11.31 -6.80
CA ARG A 145 -8.70 -10.43 -5.65
C ARG A 145 -7.48 -9.57 -5.33
N ALA A 146 -6.28 -10.16 -5.34
CA ALA A 146 -5.04 -9.44 -5.10
C ALA A 146 -4.85 -8.30 -6.11
N GLU A 147 -4.98 -8.60 -7.40
CA GLU A 147 -4.92 -7.61 -8.48
C GLU A 147 -5.93 -6.47 -8.26
N ALA A 148 -7.20 -6.79 -7.95
CA ALA A 148 -8.22 -5.77 -7.71
C ALA A 148 -7.88 -4.84 -6.53
N PHE A 149 -7.31 -5.37 -5.44
CA PHE A 149 -6.90 -4.55 -4.30
C PHE A 149 -5.70 -3.67 -4.61
N TYR A 150 -4.73 -4.21 -5.35
CA TYR A 150 -3.57 -3.48 -5.84
C TYR A 150 -3.95 -2.30 -6.76
N GLU A 151 -4.79 -2.54 -7.78
CA GLU A 151 -5.27 -1.47 -8.66
C GLU A 151 -6.01 -0.37 -7.89
N ARG A 152 -6.85 -0.75 -6.91
CA ARG A 152 -7.58 0.21 -6.06
C ARG A 152 -6.64 1.05 -5.20
N SER A 153 -5.57 0.45 -4.68
CA SER A 153 -4.56 1.17 -3.90
C SER A 153 -3.85 2.24 -4.76
N ILE A 154 -3.42 1.88 -5.97
CA ILE A 154 -2.81 2.83 -6.93
C ILE A 154 -3.81 3.93 -7.32
N LEU A 155 -5.05 3.55 -7.65
CA LEU A 155 -6.09 4.51 -8.04
C LEU A 155 -6.35 5.52 -6.93
N LEU A 156 -6.42 5.06 -5.68
CA LEU A 156 -6.65 5.93 -4.53
C LEU A 156 -5.49 6.92 -4.33
N LEU A 157 -4.24 6.46 -4.43
CA LEU A 157 -3.07 7.32 -4.28
C LEU A 157 -2.93 8.34 -5.42
N ASN A 158 -3.22 7.93 -6.65
CA ASN A 158 -3.20 8.83 -7.82
C ASN A 158 -4.36 9.82 -7.84
N GLY A 159 -5.48 9.48 -7.20
CA GLY A 159 -6.65 10.36 -7.08
C GLY A 159 -6.48 11.54 -6.12
N VAL A 160 -5.36 11.61 -5.38
CA VAL A 160 -5.08 12.67 -4.41
C VAL A 160 -3.93 13.54 -4.91
N PRO A 161 -4.21 14.73 -5.50
CA PRO A 161 -3.19 15.55 -6.17
C PRO A 161 -2.00 15.91 -5.29
N ARG A 162 -2.23 16.15 -3.98
CA ARG A 162 -1.15 16.45 -3.04
C ARG A 162 -0.26 15.26 -2.73
N LEU A 163 -0.78 14.03 -2.64
CA LEU A 163 0.08 12.85 -2.46
C LEU A 163 0.96 12.62 -3.69
N ALA A 164 0.41 12.85 -4.88
CA ALA A 164 1.15 12.81 -6.14
C ALA A 164 2.20 13.92 -6.24
N ALA A 165 1.87 15.15 -5.83
CA ALA A 165 2.77 16.30 -5.91
C ALA A 165 3.85 16.30 -4.83
N GLN A 166 3.51 15.93 -3.59
CA GLN A 166 4.42 15.91 -2.44
C GLN A 166 5.32 14.69 -2.43
N ARG A 167 5.14 13.74 -3.36
CA ARG A 167 6.00 12.57 -3.50
C ARG A 167 6.18 11.85 -2.15
N ASN A 168 5.07 11.65 -1.45
CA ASN A 168 5.07 11.05 -0.12
C ASN A 168 5.81 9.70 -0.17
N GLU A 169 6.81 9.54 0.69
CA GLU A 169 7.67 8.35 0.78
C GLU A 169 6.88 7.05 0.79
N THR A 170 5.88 6.97 1.66
CA THR A 170 5.02 5.79 1.78
C THR A 170 4.16 5.58 0.54
N ALA A 171 3.63 6.63 -0.06
CA ALA A 171 2.85 6.50 -1.29
C ALA A 171 3.71 5.93 -2.42
N ILE A 172 4.96 6.38 -2.55
CA ILE A 172 5.92 5.86 -3.53
C ILE A 172 6.23 4.39 -3.25
N LEU A 173 6.46 4.02 -1.98
CA LEU A 173 6.67 2.63 -1.58
C LEU A 173 5.50 1.76 -2.04
N ILE A 174 4.27 2.15 -1.69
CA ILE A 174 3.06 1.40 -2.01
C ILE A 174 2.89 1.28 -3.52
N ILE A 175 3.03 2.37 -4.28
CA ILE A 175 2.88 2.34 -5.75
C ILE A 175 3.93 1.41 -6.38
N THR A 176 5.17 1.47 -5.89
CA THR A 176 6.27 0.65 -6.42
C THR A 176 6.09 -0.83 -6.07
N ALA A 177 5.81 -1.15 -4.81
CA ALA A 177 5.53 -2.50 -4.34
C ALA A 177 4.31 -3.11 -5.07
N THR A 178 3.24 -2.32 -5.21
CA THR A 178 2.01 -2.72 -5.91
C THR A 178 2.28 -2.97 -7.39
N GLY A 179 2.98 -2.07 -8.07
CA GLY A 179 3.35 -2.23 -9.47
C GLY A 179 4.21 -3.47 -9.71
N ASN A 180 5.13 -3.76 -8.79
CA ASN A 180 5.96 -4.95 -8.81
C ASN A 180 5.14 -6.23 -8.67
N ASN A 181 4.24 -6.27 -7.68
CA ASN A 181 3.40 -7.43 -7.42
C ASN A 181 2.37 -7.67 -8.53
N LEU A 182 1.83 -6.61 -9.15
CA LEU A 182 0.98 -6.71 -10.34
C LEU A 182 1.73 -7.28 -11.55
N ALA A 183 2.99 -6.87 -11.76
CA ALA A 183 3.83 -7.45 -12.81
C ALA A 183 4.04 -8.96 -12.56
N GLN A 184 4.21 -9.37 -11.30
CA GLN A 184 4.35 -10.77 -10.93
C GLN A 184 3.07 -11.57 -11.21
N ILE A 185 1.89 -11.10 -10.77
CA ILE A 185 0.60 -11.76 -11.07
C ILE A 185 0.41 -11.90 -12.58
N ALA A 186 0.67 -10.82 -13.34
CA ALA A 186 0.54 -10.84 -14.79
C ALA A 186 1.48 -11.87 -15.44
N LEU A 187 2.70 -12.03 -14.93
CA LEU A 187 3.63 -13.04 -15.42
C LEU A 187 3.13 -14.46 -15.13
N GLU A 188 2.62 -14.70 -13.92
CA GLU A 188 2.08 -16.01 -13.52
C GLU A 188 0.89 -16.45 -14.36
N ASN A 189 0.12 -15.47 -14.84
CA ASN A 189 -0.99 -15.63 -15.78
C ASN A 189 -0.54 -15.68 -17.25
N GLY A 190 0.76 -15.56 -17.54
CA GLY A 190 1.32 -15.56 -18.90
C GLY A 190 1.05 -14.27 -19.69
N ASN A 191 0.54 -13.21 -19.07
CA ASN A 191 0.20 -11.95 -19.73
C ASN A 191 1.40 -11.01 -19.85
N ILE A 192 2.29 -11.32 -20.79
CA ILE A 192 3.56 -10.60 -21.00
C ILE A 192 3.35 -9.13 -21.41
N ALA A 193 2.24 -8.81 -22.08
CA ALA A 193 1.92 -7.43 -22.43
C ALA A 193 1.70 -6.57 -21.18
N VAL A 194 0.93 -7.08 -20.21
CA VAL A 194 0.69 -6.39 -18.94
C VAL A 194 1.98 -6.30 -18.12
N VAL A 195 2.78 -7.38 -18.03
CA VAL A 195 4.10 -7.35 -17.37
C VAL A 195 4.94 -6.20 -17.93
N ARG A 196 5.07 -6.11 -19.26
CA ARG A 196 5.86 -5.06 -19.92
C ARG A 196 5.37 -3.66 -19.57
N ASN A 197 4.06 -3.44 -19.55
CA ASN A 197 3.49 -2.14 -19.23
C ASN A 197 3.74 -1.77 -17.76
N ARG A 198 3.60 -2.73 -16.83
CA ARG A 198 3.89 -2.53 -15.40
C ARG A 198 5.37 -2.26 -15.15
N LEU A 199 6.29 -3.01 -15.78
CA LEU A 199 7.73 -2.75 -15.68
C LEU A 199 8.15 -1.40 -16.29
N LYS A 200 7.49 -0.96 -17.38
CA LYS A 200 7.70 0.40 -17.92
C LYS A 200 7.27 1.47 -16.94
N PHE A 201 6.12 1.28 -16.31
CA PHE A 201 5.62 2.18 -15.27
C PHE A 201 6.58 2.25 -14.06
N LEU A 202 7.04 1.10 -13.57
CA LEU A 202 8.07 1.05 -12.51
C LEU A 202 9.35 1.77 -12.95
N ASN A 203 9.88 1.47 -14.13
CA ASN A 203 11.06 2.16 -14.65
C ASN A 203 10.87 3.68 -14.77
N ALA A 204 9.67 4.16 -15.09
CA ALA A 204 9.38 5.60 -15.10
C ALA A 204 9.43 6.21 -13.69
N ILE A 205 8.90 5.51 -12.68
CA ILE A 205 8.99 5.91 -11.27
C ILE A 205 10.46 5.94 -10.81
N LEU A 206 11.22 4.87 -11.09
CA LEU A 206 12.62 4.74 -10.67
C LEU A 206 13.55 5.77 -11.33
N ARG A 207 13.22 6.23 -12.55
CA ARG A 207 13.96 7.29 -13.27
C ARG A 207 13.52 8.70 -12.91
N GLY A 208 12.47 8.85 -12.11
CA GLY A 208 12.08 10.16 -11.61
C GLY A 208 13.26 10.80 -10.87
N PRO A 209 13.42 12.13 -10.90
CA PRO A 209 14.51 12.84 -10.23
C PRO A 209 14.29 12.87 -8.70
N ASN A 210 14.00 11.72 -8.10
CA ASN A 210 13.41 11.62 -6.79
C ASN A 210 14.38 10.93 -5.83
N GLU A 211 15.16 11.73 -5.12
CA GLU A 211 16.03 11.27 -4.03
C GLU A 211 15.24 10.48 -2.97
N THR A 212 13.95 10.80 -2.82
CA THR A 212 12.98 10.12 -1.97
C THR A 212 12.86 8.62 -2.24
N LEU A 213 13.11 8.16 -3.46
CA LEU A 213 12.99 6.73 -3.75
C LEU A 213 14.18 5.94 -3.18
N HIS A 214 15.35 6.57 -3.09
CA HIS A 214 16.54 6.01 -2.47
C HIS A 214 16.48 6.00 -0.94
N SER A 215 15.73 6.92 -0.31
CA SER A 215 15.51 6.91 1.14
C SER A 215 14.48 5.86 1.59
N VAL A 216 13.56 5.49 0.71
CA VAL A 216 12.40 4.65 1.04
C VAL A 216 12.65 3.17 0.83
N LEU A 217 13.27 2.81 -0.29
CA LEU A 217 13.52 1.41 -0.61
C LEU A 217 14.84 0.97 0.02
N THR A 218 14.77 -0.10 0.79
CA THR A 218 15.94 -0.84 1.26
C THR A 218 16.72 -1.43 0.09
N THR A 219 17.99 -1.78 0.31
CA THR A 219 18.81 -2.44 -0.71
C THR A 219 18.15 -3.72 -1.24
N VAL A 220 17.50 -4.50 -0.38
CA VAL A 220 16.78 -5.73 -0.78
C VAL A 220 15.62 -5.41 -1.72
N GLU A 221 14.80 -4.41 -1.39
CA GLU A 221 13.67 -3.99 -2.24
C GLU A 221 14.15 -3.46 -3.59
N TRP A 222 15.23 -2.66 -3.59
CA TRP A 222 15.88 -2.20 -4.81
C TRP A 222 16.36 -3.36 -5.69
N THR A 223 17.15 -4.28 -5.12
CA THR A 223 17.68 -5.44 -5.85
C THR A 223 16.55 -6.30 -6.39
N GLY A 224 15.49 -6.48 -5.61
CA GLY A 224 14.31 -7.22 -6.00
C GLY A 224 13.56 -6.61 -7.20
N ILE A 225 13.21 -5.33 -7.10
CA ILE A 225 12.54 -4.60 -8.19
C ILE A 225 13.43 -4.59 -9.45
N LEU A 226 14.73 -4.33 -9.29
CA LEU A 226 15.67 -4.37 -10.40
C LEU A 226 15.78 -5.76 -11.01
N SER A 227 15.79 -6.82 -10.21
CA SER A 227 15.77 -8.19 -10.71
C SER A 227 14.55 -8.42 -11.59
N ASN A 228 13.37 -7.95 -11.21
CA ASN A 228 12.16 -8.10 -12.03
C ASN A 228 12.23 -7.29 -13.33
N VAL A 229 12.76 -6.07 -13.25
CA VAL A 229 12.96 -5.20 -14.42
C VAL A 229 14.01 -5.78 -15.38
N LEU A 230 15.07 -6.41 -14.87
CA LEU A 230 16.19 -6.95 -15.64
C LEU A 230 15.94 -8.38 -16.14
N LEU A 231 15.20 -9.20 -15.40
CA LEU A 231 14.72 -10.52 -15.82
C LEU A 231 13.78 -10.45 -17.03
N ARG A 232 13.34 -9.24 -17.42
CA ARG A 232 12.83 -8.92 -18.76
C ARG A 232 13.72 -9.46 -19.88
N ASN A 233 15.04 -9.55 -19.68
CA ASN A 233 15.98 -10.07 -20.67
C ASN A 233 16.17 -11.60 -20.54
N GLY A 234 16.09 -12.16 -19.33
CA GLY A 234 16.25 -13.60 -19.07
C GLY A 234 15.03 -14.45 -19.44
N LEU A 235 13.81 -13.97 -19.18
CA LEU A 235 12.56 -14.67 -19.52
C LEU A 235 12.32 -14.81 -21.03
N ASN A 236 12.87 -13.88 -21.82
CA ASN A 236 12.84 -14.00 -23.28
C ASN A 236 13.87 -15.02 -23.80
N ALA A 237 15.01 -15.19 -23.12
CA ALA A 237 16.03 -16.16 -23.47
C ALA A 237 15.63 -17.59 -23.07
N ALA A 238 15.04 -17.78 -21.89
CA ALA A 238 14.60 -19.09 -21.38
C ALA A 238 13.33 -19.65 -22.07
N ARG A 239 12.61 -18.83 -22.85
CA ARG A 239 11.46 -19.27 -23.67
C ARG A 239 11.80 -19.47 -25.15
N ALA A 240 12.98 -19.01 -25.58
CA ALA A 240 13.49 -19.20 -26.93
C ALA A 240 14.47 -20.39 -27.05
N ALA A 241 14.83 -20.99 -25.91
CA ALA A 241 15.55 -22.26 -25.78
C ALA A 241 14.55 -23.37 -25.42
#